data_AF-A0A941FLX0-F1
#
_entry.id   AF-A0A941FLX0-F1
#
_cell.length_a   1.000
_cell.length_b   1.000
_cell.length_c   1.000
_cell.angle_alpha   90.00
_cell.angle_beta   90.00
_cell.angle_gamma   90.00
#
_symmetry.space_group_name_H-M   'P 1'
#
loop_
_entity.id
_entity.type
_entity.pdbx_description
1 polymer ?
#
loop_
_entity_poly.entity_id
_entity_poly.type
_entity_poly.pdbx_seq_one_letter_code
_entity_poly.pdbx_strand_id
1 'polypeptide(L)'
;MDRQKQRITLTAAAMLVPLMAACGSEKADSGSGSVGAGQPVTGVRWNVDSVTAAGKTQKAPTGAHVTIDKGRAEGSFGCNNFGARATVDGDRIRLSQTMATEMACADKPMAFEETLARTLSDQEFKARTDGDRLTLTTEQGDTVRLTKAEDAPLSGTKWTVTTPKADGRAHLTFDEKKGTVSGSLGCNKVNAEATVRDGDITLGPPATTRMMCEDSLMADEKTLLRLFDGKLKYGVDHQTLTLTSENGTTVRAVAGQ
;
A
#
# COMPACT_ATOMS: atom_id res chain seq x y z
N MET A 1 -31.60 -74.17 53.53
CA MET A 1 -33.01 -74.20 53.11
C MET A 1 -33.28 -72.84 52.48
N ASP A 2 -33.05 -72.76 51.18
CA ASP A 2 -34.07 -72.75 50.11
C ASP A 2 -34.20 -71.32 49.58
N ARG A 3 -33.64 -71.08 48.40
CA ARG A 3 -34.35 -71.00 47.11
C ARG A 3 -35.20 -69.73 47.02
N GLN A 4 -34.76 -68.74 46.23
CA GLN A 4 -34.96 -68.69 44.77
C GLN A 4 -36.41 -68.40 44.39
N LYS A 5 -36.65 -67.25 43.75
CA LYS A 5 -37.46 -67.07 42.51
C LYS A 5 -37.47 -65.57 42.16
N GLN A 6 -36.87 -65.18 41.02
CA GLN A 6 -37.53 -65.00 39.71
C GLN A 6 -38.56 -63.85 39.77
N ARG A 7 -38.66 -62.85 38.90
CA ARG A 7 -38.34 -62.60 37.47
C ARG A 7 -39.02 -61.20 37.23
N ILE A 8 -38.61 -60.23 36.40
CA ILE A 8 -38.66 -60.15 34.92
C ILE A 8 -38.58 -58.63 34.55
N THR A 9 -37.78 -58.33 33.52
CA THR A 9 -37.74 -57.23 32.50
C THR A 9 -38.30 -55.81 32.80
N LEU A 10 -37.53 -54.73 32.66
CA LEU A 10 -36.99 -54.01 31.46
C LEU A 10 -37.94 -52.93 30.89
N THR A 11 -37.63 -51.66 31.14
CA THR A 11 -37.82 -50.55 30.19
C THR A 11 -36.93 -49.38 30.61
N ALA A 12 -36.10 -48.90 29.68
CA ALA A 12 -35.13 -47.83 29.86
C ALA A 12 -35.62 -46.54 29.23
N ALA A 13 -35.44 -45.42 29.94
CA ALA A 13 -35.18 -44.08 29.39
C ALA A 13 -34.97 -43.10 30.56
N ALA A 14 -33.78 -42.51 30.70
CA ALA A 14 -33.61 -41.24 31.40
C ALA A 14 -32.31 -40.56 31.01
N MET A 15 -32.44 -39.30 30.60
CA MET A 15 -31.37 -38.32 30.37
C MET A 15 -30.64 -37.98 31.68
N LEU A 16 -29.36 -37.61 31.61
CA LEU A 16 -28.67 -36.98 32.73
C LEU A 16 -27.60 -35.97 32.27
N VAL A 17 -27.76 -34.75 32.76
CA VAL A 17 -26.82 -33.62 32.77
C VAL A 17 -26.02 -33.67 34.08
N PRO A 18 -24.74 -33.24 34.11
CA PRO A 18 -24.14 -32.68 35.33
C PRO A 18 -23.53 -31.28 35.06
N LEU A 19 -23.97 -30.21 35.72
CA LEU A 19 -23.60 -29.66 37.04
C LEU A 19 -22.11 -29.29 37.25
N MET A 20 -21.91 -28.03 37.63
CA MET A 20 -20.65 -27.29 37.88
C MET A 20 -20.00 -27.54 39.26
N ALA A 21 -18.78 -26.96 39.40
CA ALA A 21 -18.06 -26.52 40.61
C ALA A 21 -16.99 -27.50 41.16
N ALA A 22 -15.83 -27.11 41.70
CA ALA A 22 -15.01 -25.89 41.78
C ALA A 22 -13.70 -26.28 42.52
N CYS A 23 -12.59 -25.58 42.29
CA CYS A 23 -11.37 -25.40 43.13
C CYS A 23 -10.28 -24.88 42.16
N GLY A 24 -9.52 -23.82 42.40
CA GLY A 24 -8.63 -23.56 43.54
C GLY A 24 -7.33 -23.00 42.93
N SER A 25 -6.78 -21.96 43.54
CA SER A 25 -5.78 -21.03 43.01
C SER A 25 -4.35 -21.58 42.87
N GLU A 26 -3.76 -21.46 41.68
CA GLU A 26 -2.31 -21.26 41.48
C GLU A 26 -2.11 -20.19 40.41
N LYS A 27 -1.46 -19.10 40.82
CA LYS A 27 -1.12 -17.96 39.99
C LYS A 27 0.15 -18.33 39.21
N ALA A 28 -0.03 -18.97 38.05
CA ALA A 28 1.03 -19.08 37.06
C ALA A 28 1.06 -17.76 36.28
N ASP A 29 2.10 -16.97 36.57
CA ASP A 29 2.51 -15.80 35.81
C ASP A 29 2.94 -16.28 34.42
N SER A 30 1.97 -16.51 33.54
CA SER A 30 2.22 -16.71 32.12
C SER A 30 2.28 -15.33 31.49
N GLY A 31 3.48 -14.77 31.50
CA GLY A 31 3.87 -13.69 30.63
C GLY A 31 3.63 -14.11 29.18
N SER A 32 2.41 -13.92 28.70
CA SER A 32 2.17 -13.75 27.28
C SER A 32 2.51 -12.31 26.97
N GLY A 33 3.82 -12.04 26.90
CA GLY A 33 4.31 -10.88 26.19
C GLY A 33 3.60 -10.87 24.85
N SER A 34 2.74 -9.87 24.64
CA SER A 34 2.15 -9.59 23.34
C SER A 34 3.32 -9.46 22.37
N VAL A 35 3.60 -10.54 21.65
CA VAL A 35 4.56 -10.56 20.56
C VAL A 35 4.01 -9.55 19.58
N GLY A 36 4.65 -8.38 19.52
CA GLY A 36 4.24 -7.32 18.63
C GLY A 36 4.17 -7.90 17.23
N ALA A 37 2.97 -7.99 16.68
CA ALA A 37 2.81 -8.10 15.24
C ALA A 37 3.39 -6.80 14.68
N GLY A 38 4.67 -6.84 14.32
CA GLY A 38 5.31 -5.74 13.61
C GLY A 38 4.46 -5.40 12.40
N GLN A 39 4.34 -4.10 12.09
CA GLN A 39 3.61 -3.66 10.90
C GLN A 39 4.15 -4.40 9.66
N PRO A 40 3.28 -4.75 8.69
CA PRO A 40 3.71 -5.45 7.50
C PRO A 40 4.74 -4.62 6.74
N VAL A 41 5.85 -5.23 6.37
CA VAL A 41 6.87 -4.60 5.50
C VAL A 41 6.38 -4.51 4.05
N THR A 42 5.49 -5.43 3.66
CA THR A 42 4.91 -5.52 2.32
C THR A 42 3.70 -4.61 2.15
N GLY A 43 3.44 -4.15 0.92
CA GLY A 43 2.32 -3.27 0.60
C GLY A 43 2.47 -1.86 1.18
N VAL A 44 3.69 -1.50 1.60
CA VAL A 44 4.04 -0.20 2.15
C VAL A 44 5.17 0.39 1.32
N ARG A 45 5.03 1.67 0.96
CA ARG A 45 6.11 2.48 0.39
C ARG A 45 6.96 3.03 1.53
N TRP A 46 8.24 2.70 1.49
CA TRP A 46 9.23 3.14 2.45
C TRP A 46 10.16 4.16 1.79
N ASN A 47 10.20 5.39 2.31
CA ASN A 47 11.20 6.37 1.91
C ASN A 47 12.53 6.00 2.55
N VAL A 48 13.61 5.98 1.76
CA VAL A 48 14.95 5.72 2.28
C VAL A 48 15.43 6.99 3.00
N ASP A 49 15.80 6.88 4.27
CA ASP A 49 16.36 8.00 5.04
C ASP A 49 17.88 8.04 4.92
N SER A 50 18.52 6.87 5.04
CA SER A 50 19.97 6.73 5.01
C SER A 50 20.41 5.29 4.76
N VAL A 51 21.62 5.15 4.23
CA VAL A 51 22.36 3.89 4.18
C VAL A 51 23.64 4.02 5.00
N THR A 52 23.95 3.02 5.81
CA THR A 52 25.22 2.85 6.50
C THR A 52 25.90 1.62 5.92
N ALA A 53 27.01 1.82 5.22
CA ALA A 53 27.81 0.73 4.64
C ALA A 53 29.27 0.88 5.06
N ALA A 54 29.90 -0.22 5.47
CA ALA A 54 31.30 -0.23 5.93
C ALA A 54 31.61 0.87 6.98
N GLY A 55 30.67 1.09 7.92
CA GLY A 55 30.79 2.08 8.99
C GLY A 55 30.55 3.54 8.58
N LYS A 56 30.31 3.84 7.29
CA LYS A 56 30.01 5.20 6.81
C LYS A 56 28.51 5.35 6.54
N THR A 57 27.91 6.39 7.12
CA THR A 57 26.48 6.73 6.90
C THR A 57 26.33 7.82 5.86
N GLN A 58 25.43 7.62 4.89
CA GLN A 58 25.05 8.58 3.86
C GLN A 58 23.54 8.84 3.96
N LYS A 59 23.13 10.12 3.97
CA LYS A 59 21.72 10.51 3.90
C LYS A 59 21.21 10.36 2.48
N ALA A 60 19.97 9.93 2.35
CA ALA A 60 19.32 9.76 1.06
C ALA A 60 18.94 11.11 0.43
N PRO A 61 19.06 11.25 -0.90
CA PRO A 61 18.43 12.34 -1.62
C PRO A 61 16.91 12.16 -1.63
N THR A 62 16.20 13.25 -1.94
CA THR A 62 14.74 13.19 -2.14
C THR A 62 14.37 12.18 -3.22
N GLY A 63 13.25 11.48 -3.04
CA GLY A 63 12.73 10.53 -4.01
C GLY A 63 13.28 9.10 -3.90
N ALA A 64 14.31 8.85 -3.08
CA ALA A 64 14.76 7.49 -2.81
C ALA A 64 13.72 6.72 -1.99
N HIS A 65 13.23 5.59 -2.51
CA HIS A 65 12.17 4.80 -1.88
C HIS A 65 12.19 3.35 -2.36
N VAL A 66 11.55 2.47 -1.60
CA VAL A 66 11.32 1.07 -1.94
C VAL A 66 9.91 0.66 -1.54
N THR A 67 9.27 -0.13 -2.39
CA THR A 67 8.03 -0.83 -2.07
C THR A 67 8.26 -2.31 -2.31
N ILE A 68 7.83 -3.15 -1.37
CA ILE A 68 7.86 -4.60 -1.52
C ILE A 68 6.41 -5.07 -1.61
N ASP A 69 6.00 -5.64 -2.74
CA ASP A 69 4.66 -6.19 -2.91
C ASP A 69 4.68 -7.33 -3.94
N LYS A 70 3.75 -8.29 -3.79
CA LYS A 70 3.52 -9.39 -4.76
C LYS A 70 4.79 -10.07 -5.25
N GLY A 71 5.74 -10.32 -4.33
CA GLY A 71 6.99 -11.02 -4.63
C GLY A 71 8.04 -10.18 -5.37
N ARG A 72 7.90 -8.85 -5.38
CA ARG A 72 8.83 -7.91 -6.00
C ARG A 72 9.18 -6.78 -5.05
N ALA A 73 10.41 -6.28 -5.18
CA ALA A 73 10.82 -5.00 -4.64
C ALA A 73 11.05 -4.05 -5.81
N GLU A 74 10.43 -2.89 -5.78
CA GLU A 74 10.56 -1.86 -6.81
C GLU A 74 10.75 -0.50 -6.14
N GLY A 75 11.47 0.40 -6.78
CA GLY A 75 11.70 1.71 -6.19
C GLY A 75 12.68 2.57 -6.96
N SER A 76 13.19 3.60 -6.28
CA SER A 76 14.20 4.51 -6.80
C SER A 76 15.33 4.68 -5.80
N PHE A 77 16.56 4.73 -6.30
CA PHE A 77 17.73 5.15 -5.54
C PHE A 77 17.88 6.68 -5.45
N GLY A 78 16.94 7.43 -6.03
CA GLY A 78 16.88 8.89 -6.06
C GLY A 78 17.19 9.50 -7.42
N CYS A 79 18.02 8.84 -8.24
CA CYS A 79 18.17 9.14 -9.67
C CYS A 79 17.66 7.96 -10.49
N ASN A 80 18.25 6.78 -10.31
CA ASN A 80 17.84 5.58 -11.01
C ASN A 80 16.71 4.81 -10.34
N ASN A 81 15.92 4.12 -11.16
CA ASN A 81 14.91 3.18 -10.70
C ASN A 81 15.50 1.79 -10.62
N PHE A 82 14.99 0.98 -9.71
CA PHE A 82 15.42 -0.40 -9.55
C PHE A 82 14.23 -1.35 -9.36
N GLY A 83 14.49 -2.61 -9.66
CA GLY A 83 13.58 -3.72 -9.42
C GLY A 83 14.36 -4.96 -8.99
N ALA A 84 13.72 -5.80 -8.18
CA ALA A 84 14.24 -7.10 -7.77
C ALA A 84 13.07 -8.05 -7.49
N ARG A 85 13.32 -9.37 -7.56
CA ARG A 85 12.44 -10.33 -6.90
C ARG A 85 12.63 -10.23 -5.39
N ALA A 86 11.53 -10.32 -4.66
CA ALA A 86 11.53 -10.28 -3.21
C ALA A 86 10.81 -11.48 -2.63
N THR A 87 11.41 -12.13 -1.63
CA THR A 87 10.72 -13.09 -0.77
C THR A 87 10.78 -12.61 0.67
N VAL A 88 9.63 -12.63 1.34
CA VAL A 88 9.50 -12.18 2.74
C VAL A 88 9.06 -13.39 3.57
N ASP A 89 9.83 -13.73 4.59
CA ASP A 89 9.56 -14.79 5.55
C ASP A 89 9.78 -14.26 6.97
N GLY A 90 8.69 -13.91 7.66
CA GLY A 90 8.74 -13.24 8.95
C GLY A 90 9.52 -11.93 8.89
N ASP A 91 10.65 -11.87 9.61
CA ASP A 91 11.56 -10.73 9.64
C ASP A 91 12.72 -10.83 8.64
N ARG A 92 12.72 -11.84 7.75
CA ARG A 92 13.74 -12.01 6.71
C ARG A 92 13.21 -11.57 5.36
N ILE A 93 13.99 -10.76 4.66
CA ILE A 93 13.70 -10.31 3.31
C ILE A 93 14.87 -10.71 2.44
N ARG A 94 14.62 -11.43 1.36
CA ARG A 94 15.64 -11.74 0.36
C ARG A 94 15.32 -11.03 -0.93
N LEU A 95 16.27 -10.22 -1.41
CA LEU A 95 16.22 -9.63 -2.74
C LEU A 95 17.09 -10.46 -3.69
N SER A 96 16.63 -10.63 -4.92
CA SER A 96 17.37 -11.36 -5.95
C SER A 96 17.02 -10.86 -7.34
N GLN A 97 17.94 -11.07 -8.29
CA GLN A 97 17.83 -10.56 -9.65
C GLN A 97 17.67 -9.03 -9.66
N THR A 98 18.42 -8.34 -8.80
CA THR A 98 18.37 -6.88 -8.73
C THR A 98 18.86 -6.28 -10.03
N MET A 99 18.11 -5.32 -10.55
CA MET A 99 18.42 -4.58 -11.75
C MET A 99 18.06 -3.11 -11.58
N ALA A 100 18.81 -2.22 -12.22
CA ALA A 100 18.62 -0.78 -12.13
C ALA A 100 18.77 -0.14 -13.51
N THR A 101 18.16 1.04 -13.67
CA THR A 101 18.42 1.91 -14.82
C THR A 101 19.79 2.58 -14.70
N GLU A 102 20.32 3.10 -15.79
CA GLU A 102 21.60 3.83 -15.84
C GLU A 102 21.41 5.23 -16.43
N MET A 103 20.77 6.10 -15.65
CA MET A 103 20.58 7.52 -15.93
C MET A 103 21.59 8.36 -15.16
N ALA A 104 21.96 9.50 -15.73
CA ALA A 104 22.75 10.52 -15.06
C ALA A 104 21.85 11.69 -14.63
N CYS A 105 21.84 12.02 -13.34
CA CYS A 105 21.09 13.16 -12.81
C CYS A 105 22.05 14.23 -12.29
N ALA A 106 21.91 15.47 -12.75
CA ALA A 106 22.79 16.57 -12.36
C ALA A 106 22.74 16.90 -10.85
N ASP A 107 21.56 16.74 -10.23
CA ASP A 107 21.29 17.22 -8.87
C ASP A 107 21.28 16.08 -7.81
N LYS A 108 21.70 14.87 -8.16
CA LYS A 108 21.63 13.70 -7.25
C LYS A 108 23.02 13.12 -6.98
N PRO A 109 23.32 12.77 -5.72
CA PRO A 109 24.60 12.17 -5.38
C PRO A 109 24.70 10.72 -5.88
N MET A 110 25.38 10.51 -7.01
CA MET A 110 25.63 9.17 -7.57
C MET A 110 26.32 8.24 -6.55
N ALA A 111 27.19 8.77 -5.69
CA ALA A 111 27.83 8.00 -4.64
C ALA A 111 26.86 7.45 -3.57
N PHE A 112 25.70 8.08 -3.36
CA PHE A 112 24.67 7.50 -2.49
C PHE A 112 23.99 6.33 -3.20
N GLU A 113 23.61 6.55 -4.45
CA GLU A 113 22.96 5.53 -5.27
C GLU A 113 23.81 4.27 -5.38
N GLU A 114 25.10 4.40 -5.69
CA GLU A 114 26.01 3.26 -5.78
C GLU A 114 26.09 2.47 -4.47
N THR A 115 26.15 3.16 -3.33
CA THR A 115 26.18 2.49 -2.02
C THR A 115 24.87 1.77 -1.75
N LEU A 116 23.74 2.45 -1.94
CA LEU A 116 22.42 1.86 -1.70
C LEU A 116 22.15 0.67 -2.65
N ALA A 117 22.52 0.79 -3.93
CA ALA A 117 22.40 -0.28 -4.91
C ALA A 117 23.20 -1.51 -4.47
N ARG A 118 24.48 -1.34 -4.11
CA ARG A 118 25.30 -2.46 -3.60
C ARG A 118 24.72 -3.08 -2.33
N THR A 119 24.25 -2.27 -1.39
CA THR A 119 23.65 -2.75 -0.13
C THR A 119 22.33 -3.50 -0.38
N LEU A 120 21.56 -3.16 -1.42
CA LEU A 120 20.28 -3.80 -1.74
C LEU A 120 20.39 -4.98 -2.74
N SER A 121 21.55 -5.21 -3.34
CA SER A 121 21.71 -6.22 -4.39
C SER A 121 21.82 -7.65 -3.85
N ASP A 122 20.94 -8.51 -4.36
CA ASP A 122 21.05 -9.98 -4.37
C ASP A 122 21.43 -10.65 -3.02
N GLN A 123 20.85 -10.16 -1.92
CA GLN A 123 21.16 -10.64 -0.58
C GLN A 123 19.94 -10.71 0.35
N GLU A 124 20.17 -11.24 1.54
CA GLU A 124 19.18 -11.33 2.61
C GLU A 124 19.37 -10.21 3.64
N PHE A 125 18.25 -9.73 4.17
CA PHE A 125 18.16 -8.70 5.18
C PHE A 125 17.34 -9.21 6.35
N LYS A 126 17.77 -8.84 7.56
CA LYS A 126 16.90 -8.82 8.72
C LYS A 126 16.15 -7.49 8.76
N ALA A 127 14.84 -7.55 8.68
CA ALA A 127 13.93 -6.42 8.76
C ALA A 127 13.48 -6.20 10.20
N ARG A 128 13.53 -4.96 10.67
CA ARG A 128 12.96 -4.54 11.95
C ARG A 128 12.07 -3.35 11.74
N THR A 129 10.79 -3.51 12.06
CA THR A 129 9.79 -2.43 12.08
C THR A 129 9.60 -1.89 13.48
N ASP A 130 9.48 -0.57 13.61
CA ASP A 130 9.17 0.13 14.85
C ASP A 130 8.30 1.36 14.52
N GLY A 131 6.97 1.20 14.64
CA GLY A 131 6.01 2.17 14.12
C GLY A 131 6.25 2.45 12.63
N ASP A 132 6.37 3.74 12.30
CA ASP A 132 6.62 4.19 10.93
C ASP A 132 8.09 4.07 10.49
N ARG A 133 8.93 3.31 11.20
CA ARG A 133 10.34 3.06 10.84
C ARG A 133 10.56 1.62 10.44
N LEU A 134 11.37 1.44 9.40
CA LEU A 134 11.92 0.15 8.99
C LEU A 134 13.44 0.25 8.97
N THR A 135 14.11 -0.76 9.52
CA THR A 135 15.55 -0.96 9.34
C THR A 135 15.79 -2.29 8.67
N LEU A 136 16.51 -2.28 7.55
CA LEU A 136 17.03 -3.48 6.91
C LEU A 136 18.50 -3.63 7.29
N THR A 137 18.89 -4.80 7.79
CA THR A 137 20.26 -5.10 8.20
C THR A 137 20.80 -6.28 7.40
N THR A 138 21.95 -6.11 6.73
CA THR A 138 22.64 -7.20 6.03
C THR A 138 23.37 -8.12 7.01
N GLU A 139 23.81 -9.28 6.56
CA GLU A 139 24.66 -10.17 7.37
C GLU A 139 25.99 -9.51 7.78
N GLN A 140 26.50 -8.57 6.98
CA GLN A 140 27.73 -7.83 7.23
C GLN A 140 27.54 -6.68 8.24
N GLY A 141 26.31 -6.41 8.66
CA GLY A 141 25.96 -5.33 9.58
C GLY A 141 25.73 -3.97 8.93
N ASP A 142 25.72 -3.90 7.60
CA ASP A 142 25.28 -2.70 6.88
C ASP A 142 23.79 -2.49 7.12
N THR A 143 23.35 -1.22 7.19
CA THR A 143 21.95 -0.90 7.50
C THR A 143 21.35 0.10 6.52
N VAL A 144 20.09 -0.13 6.14
CA VAL A 144 19.25 0.84 5.44
C VAL A 144 18.14 1.24 6.40
N ARG A 145 18.04 2.54 6.69
CA ARG A 145 16.98 3.11 7.53
C ARG A 145 15.94 3.75 6.64
N LEU A 146 14.69 3.42 6.90
CA LEU A 146 13.56 3.88 6.11
C LEU A 146 12.43 4.37 7.02
N THR A 147 11.63 5.28 6.47
CA THR A 147 10.40 5.77 7.10
C THR A 147 9.22 5.52 6.18
N LYS A 148 8.09 5.12 6.76
CA LYS A 148 6.84 4.93 6.01
C LYS A 148 6.49 6.22 5.28
N ALA A 149 6.20 6.13 3.99
CA ALA A 149 5.78 7.27 3.20
C ALA A 149 4.34 7.66 3.59
N GLU A 150 4.13 8.95 3.83
CA GLU A 150 2.79 9.52 3.90
C GLU A 150 2.12 9.51 2.52
N ASP A 151 0.79 9.42 2.54
CA ASP A 151 -0.01 9.49 1.32
C ASP A 151 0.04 10.91 0.73
N ALA A 152 0.11 10.99 -0.60
CA ALA A 152 0.04 12.26 -1.28
C ALA A 152 -1.31 12.95 -0.97
N PRO A 153 -1.31 14.26 -0.68
CA PRO A 153 -2.54 14.96 -0.37
C PRO A 153 -3.49 14.88 -1.57
N LEU A 154 -4.77 14.58 -1.35
CA LEU A 154 -5.76 14.56 -2.42
C LEU A 154 -5.84 15.95 -3.10
N SER A 155 -5.98 17.00 -2.30
CA SER A 155 -6.03 18.40 -2.76
C SER A 155 -4.65 18.93 -3.13
N GLY A 156 -4.59 19.68 -4.23
CA GLY A 156 -3.38 20.32 -4.75
C GLY A 156 -2.47 19.39 -5.56
N THR A 157 -2.68 18.08 -5.50
CA THR A 157 -1.94 17.09 -6.29
C THR A 157 -2.54 16.96 -7.69
N LYS A 158 -1.68 16.98 -8.71
CA LYS A 158 -2.04 16.64 -10.08
C LYS A 158 -2.03 15.13 -10.24
N TRP A 159 -3.19 14.50 -10.28
CA TRP A 159 -3.36 13.07 -10.43
C TRP A 159 -3.43 12.70 -11.92
N THR A 160 -2.38 12.08 -12.45
CA THR A 160 -2.33 11.62 -13.85
C THR A 160 -3.00 10.26 -13.97
N VAL A 161 -4.01 10.14 -14.82
CA VAL A 161 -4.79 8.90 -14.99
C VAL A 161 -3.95 7.85 -15.71
N THR A 162 -3.89 6.66 -15.12
CA THR A 162 -3.20 5.47 -15.68
C THR A 162 -4.18 4.37 -16.08
N THR A 163 -5.40 4.36 -15.54
CA THR A 163 -6.46 3.43 -15.92
C THR A 163 -7.80 4.16 -15.90
N PRO A 164 -8.60 4.16 -17.00
CA PRO A 164 -8.28 3.60 -18.32
C PRO A 164 -7.04 4.28 -18.95
N LYS A 165 -6.44 3.61 -19.95
CA LYS A 165 -5.18 4.09 -20.54
C LYS A 165 -5.41 5.37 -21.34
N ALA A 166 -5.16 6.52 -20.72
CA ALA A 166 -5.34 7.83 -21.34
C ALA A 166 -4.02 8.47 -21.83
N ASP A 167 -3.02 7.65 -22.19
CA ASP A 167 -1.69 8.05 -22.66
C ASP A 167 -0.99 9.16 -21.85
N GLY A 168 -1.27 9.26 -20.55
CA GLY A 168 -0.74 10.32 -19.68
C GLY A 168 -1.30 11.72 -19.95
N ARG A 169 -2.30 11.85 -20.84
CA ARG A 169 -2.93 13.13 -21.20
C ARG A 169 -4.05 13.51 -20.23
N ALA A 170 -4.75 12.53 -19.67
CA ALA A 170 -5.78 12.77 -18.67
C ALA A 170 -5.19 12.96 -17.28
N HIS A 171 -5.65 13.99 -16.58
CA HIS A 171 -5.29 14.27 -15.20
C HIS A 171 -6.39 15.07 -14.50
N LEU A 172 -6.46 14.92 -13.18
CA LEU A 172 -7.39 15.65 -12.32
C LEU A 172 -6.62 16.29 -11.17
N THR A 173 -7.01 17.50 -10.78
CA THR A 173 -6.50 18.22 -9.62
C THR A 173 -7.69 18.67 -8.78
N PHE A 174 -7.73 18.22 -7.53
CA PHE A 174 -8.76 18.61 -6.56
C PHE A 174 -8.29 19.85 -5.81
N ASP A 175 -9.21 20.77 -5.54
CA ASP A 175 -9.01 21.94 -4.68
C ASP A 175 -10.12 21.94 -3.65
N GLU A 176 -9.84 21.37 -2.48
CA GLU A 176 -10.82 21.26 -1.38
C GLU A 176 -11.21 22.63 -0.81
N LYS A 177 -10.31 23.62 -0.88
CA LYS A 177 -10.60 24.97 -0.40
C LYS A 177 -11.61 25.69 -1.30
N LYS A 178 -11.52 25.48 -2.61
CA LYS A 178 -12.47 26.02 -3.58
C LYS A 178 -13.70 25.11 -3.80
N GLY A 179 -13.63 23.86 -3.37
CA GLY A 179 -14.68 22.86 -3.62
C GLY A 179 -14.78 22.49 -5.10
N THR A 180 -13.65 22.34 -5.79
CA THR A 180 -13.62 22.10 -7.25
C THR A 180 -12.65 20.99 -7.64
N VAL A 181 -12.93 20.35 -8.78
CA VAL A 181 -11.97 19.52 -9.51
C VAL A 181 -11.75 20.12 -10.90
N SER A 182 -10.51 20.10 -11.36
CA SER A 182 -10.16 20.59 -12.70
C SER A 182 -9.12 19.69 -13.37
N GLY A 183 -9.02 19.72 -14.69
CA GLY A 183 -7.97 19.01 -15.40
C GLY A 183 -8.28 18.74 -16.87
N SER A 184 -7.83 17.58 -17.35
CA SER A 184 -8.05 17.08 -18.70
C SER A 184 -8.55 15.64 -18.64
N LEU A 185 -9.52 15.29 -19.49
CA LEU A 185 -9.99 13.92 -19.67
C LEU A 185 -9.35 13.25 -20.89
N GLY A 186 -8.17 13.73 -21.32
CA GLY A 186 -7.44 13.23 -22.47
C GLY A 186 -7.44 14.25 -23.60
N CYS A 187 -8.58 14.39 -24.28
CA CYS A 187 -8.78 15.39 -25.33
C CYS A 187 -9.23 16.73 -24.72
N ASN A 188 -10.34 16.73 -23.99
CA ASN A 188 -10.96 17.95 -23.48
C ASN A 188 -10.56 18.30 -22.06
N LYS A 189 -10.55 19.61 -21.79
CA LYS A 189 -10.45 20.14 -20.43
C LYS A 189 -11.77 19.95 -19.69
N VAL A 190 -11.69 19.74 -18.39
CA VAL A 190 -12.85 19.60 -17.50
C VAL A 190 -12.70 20.48 -16.27
N ASN A 191 -13.83 21.02 -15.81
CA ASN A 191 -13.98 21.58 -14.47
C ASN A 191 -15.35 21.22 -13.90
N ALA A 192 -15.41 20.97 -12.60
CA ALA A 192 -16.66 20.71 -11.89
C ALA A 192 -16.54 21.10 -10.41
N GLU A 193 -17.67 21.20 -9.73
CA GLU A 193 -17.69 21.19 -8.27
C GLU A 193 -17.24 19.83 -7.73
N ALA A 194 -16.52 19.83 -6.62
CA ALA A 194 -16.05 18.63 -5.95
C ALA A 194 -16.13 18.82 -4.43
N THR A 195 -16.93 18.00 -3.77
CA THR A 195 -17.05 18.00 -2.31
C THR A 195 -16.44 16.72 -1.74
N VAL A 196 -15.40 16.85 -0.93
CA VAL A 196 -14.75 15.74 -0.24
C VAL A 196 -15.26 15.66 1.19
N ARG A 197 -15.91 14.56 1.57
CA ARG A 197 -16.42 14.31 2.94
C ARG A 197 -16.47 12.82 3.22
N ASP A 198 -16.12 12.43 4.45
CA ASP A 198 -16.31 11.07 4.97
C ASP A 198 -15.69 9.95 4.10
N GLY A 199 -14.53 10.21 3.48
CA GLY A 199 -13.87 9.26 2.57
C GLY A 199 -14.56 9.09 1.21
N ASP A 200 -15.47 10.00 0.87
CA ASP A 200 -16.16 10.07 -0.40
C ASP A 200 -15.90 11.42 -1.09
N ILE A 201 -15.97 11.41 -2.43
CA ILE A 201 -15.96 12.62 -3.27
C ILE A 201 -17.29 12.67 -4.00
N THR A 202 -18.02 13.79 -3.89
CA THR A 202 -19.19 14.05 -4.74
C THR A 202 -18.81 15.04 -5.81
N LEU A 203 -18.92 14.64 -7.07
CA LEU A 203 -18.66 15.51 -8.21
C LEU A 203 -19.98 16.10 -8.74
N GLY A 204 -19.95 17.40 -9.01
CA GLY A 204 -21.05 18.09 -9.69
C GLY A 204 -21.00 17.92 -11.21
N PRO A 205 -21.98 18.48 -11.93
CA PRO A 205 -22.03 18.44 -13.39
C PRO A 205 -20.73 19.02 -14.00
N PRO A 206 -20.09 18.32 -14.96
CA PRO A 206 -18.86 18.79 -15.55
C PRO A 206 -19.14 19.84 -16.63
N ALA A 207 -18.31 20.89 -16.65
CA ALA A 207 -18.14 21.73 -17.82
C ALA A 207 -16.91 21.22 -18.60
N THR A 208 -17.07 20.96 -19.89
CA THR A 208 -16.00 20.52 -20.78
C THR A 208 -15.83 21.40 -22.00
N THR A 209 -14.62 21.43 -22.54
CA THR A 209 -14.40 21.93 -23.90
C THR A 209 -14.97 20.95 -24.94
N ARG A 210 -15.08 21.38 -26.21
CA ARG A 210 -15.57 20.55 -27.33
C ARG A 210 -14.54 20.47 -28.47
N MET A 211 -13.32 20.08 -28.14
CA MET A 211 -12.28 19.77 -29.11
C MET A 211 -12.54 18.41 -29.74
N MET A 212 -12.16 18.26 -31.00
CA MET A 212 -12.18 17.00 -31.73
C MET A 212 -10.78 16.39 -31.70
N CYS A 213 -10.66 15.15 -31.24
CA CYS A 213 -9.43 14.37 -31.23
C CYS A 213 -9.66 13.01 -31.89
N GLU A 214 -8.63 12.15 -31.91
CA GLU A 214 -8.76 10.76 -32.33
C GLU A 214 -9.79 9.98 -31.49
N ASP A 215 -10.41 8.97 -32.10
CA ASP A 215 -11.52 8.22 -31.52
C ASP A 215 -11.18 7.57 -30.18
N SER A 216 -9.94 7.10 -29.99
CA SER A 216 -9.49 6.49 -28.73
C SER A 216 -9.56 7.47 -27.57
N LEU A 217 -9.13 8.72 -27.78
CA LEU A 217 -9.19 9.76 -26.75
C LEU A 217 -10.62 10.16 -26.42
N MET A 218 -11.48 10.24 -27.42
CA MET A 218 -12.89 10.55 -27.20
C MET A 218 -13.61 9.43 -26.43
N ALA A 219 -13.22 8.17 -26.65
CA ALA A 219 -13.71 7.02 -25.90
C ALA A 219 -13.24 7.03 -24.44
N ASP A 220 -11.97 7.35 -24.20
CA ASP A 220 -11.42 7.53 -22.84
C ASP A 220 -12.12 8.68 -22.11
N GLU A 221 -12.29 9.82 -22.77
CA GLU A 221 -13.01 10.96 -22.22
C GLU A 221 -14.43 10.58 -21.80
N LYS A 222 -15.18 9.88 -22.68
CA LYS A 222 -16.53 9.40 -22.35
C LYS A 222 -16.54 8.46 -21.15
N THR A 223 -15.50 7.63 -21.01
CA THR A 223 -15.35 6.73 -19.87
C THR A 223 -15.12 7.51 -18.58
N LEU A 224 -14.24 8.52 -18.61
CA LEU A 224 -13.90 9.35 -17.46
C LEU A 224 -15.04 10.30 -17.06
N LEU A 225 -15.86 10.76 -18.02
CA LEU A 225 -17.04 11.59 -17.74
C LEU A 225 -18.05 10.90 -16.80
N ARG A 226 -18.08 9.56 -16.78
CA ARG A 226 -18.93 8.79 -15.86
C ARG A 226 -18.55 8.94 -14.38
N LEU A 227 -17.39 9.52 -14.07
CA LEU A 227 -17.04 9.91 -12.71
C LEU A 227 -17.91 11.05 -12.18
N PHE A 228 -18.42 11.90 -13.07
CA PHE A 228 -19.19 13.09 -12.71
C PHE A 228 -20.70 12.79 -12.55
N ASP A 229 -21.09 11.52 -12.63
CA ASP A 229 -22.47 11.07 -12.46
C ASP A 229 -22.91 10.95 -10.98
N GLY A 230 -22.11 11.47 -10.04
CA GLY A 230 -22.49 11.55 -8.63
C GLY A 230 -21.35 11.27 -7.65
N LYS A 231 -21.59 10.33 -6.73
CA LYS A 231 -20.71 10.03 -5.61
C LYS A 231 -19.64 9.01 -5.99
N LEU A 232 -18.42 9.25 -5.51
CA LEU A 232 -17.24 8.42 -5.71
C LEU A 232 -16.71 7.96 -4.35
N LYS A 233 -16.40 6.68 -4.24
CA LYS A 233 -15.44 6.19 -3.25
C LYS A 233 -14.05 6.56 -3.73
N TYR A 234 -13.20 7.03 -2.81
CA TYR A 234 -11.79 7.24 -3.13
C TYR A 234 -10.88 6.60 -2.10
N GLY A 235 -9.66 6.27 -2.54
CA GLY A 235 -8.56 5.87 -1.68
C GLY A 235 -7.26 6.40 -2.25
N VAL A 236 -6.44 6.99 -1.39
CA VAL A 236 -5.05 7.30 -1.71
C VAL A 236 -4.19 6.24 -1.03
N ASP A 237 -3.38 5.55 -1.83
CA ASP A 237 -2.36 4.62 -1.37
C ASP A 237 -1.01 5.13 -1.88
N HIS A 238 -0.27 5.80 -0.99
CA HIS A 238 0.97 6.48 -1.24
C HIS A 238 0.87 7.53 -2.37
N GLN A 239 1.21 7.14 -3.60
CA GLN A 239 1.14 8.01 -4.77
C GLN A 239 0.07 7.54 -5.78
N THR A 240 -0.76 6.57 -5.41
CA THR A 240 -1.85 6.07 -6.24
C THR A 240 -3.18 6.58 -5.70
N LEU A 241 -3.95 7.27 -6.53
CA LEU A 241 -5.35 7.55 -6.30
C LEU A 241 -6.19 6.50 -7.00
N THR A 242 -7.14 5.90 -6.29
CA THR A 242 -8.20 5.09 -6.85
C THR A 242 -9.54 5.79 -6.63
N LEU A 243 -10.30 5.97 -7.70
CA LEU A 243 -11.67 6.50 -7.68
C LEU A 243 -12.60 5.41 -8.18
N THR A 244 -13.69 5.16 -7.46
CA THR A 244 -14.73 4.21 -7.86
C THR A 244 -16.09 4.88 -7.78
N SER A 245 -16.75 5.02 -8.92
CA SER A 245 -18.11 5.55 -8.99
C SER A 245 -19.15 4.50 -8.62
N GLU A 246 -20.35 4.97 -8.24
CA GLU A 246 -21.51 4.10 -7.96
C GLU A 246 -21.93 3.25 -9.18
N ASN A 247 -21.64 3.72 -10.40
CA ASN A 247 -21.87 2.98 -11.64
C ASN A 247 -20.80 1.91 -11.96
N GLY A 248 -19.84 1.70 -11.05
CA GLY A 248 -18.79 0.67 -11.17
C GLY A 248 -17.56 1.09 -11.99
N THR A 249 -17.50 2.33 -12.48
CA THR A 249 -16.30 2.85 -13.17
C THR A 249 -15.19 3.04 -12.15
N THR A 250 -14.06 2.35 -12.36
CA THR A 250 -12.86 2.53 -11.53
C THR A 250 -11.78 3.24 -12.33
N VAL A 251 -11.24 4.30 -11.76
CA VAL A 251 -10.14 5.08 -12.31
C VAL A 251 -8.96 4.99 -11.36
N ARG A 252 -7.80 4.66 -11.92
CA ARG A 252 -6.52 4.71 -11.20
C ARG A 252 -5.71 5.87 -11.76
N ALA A 253 -5.14 6.65 -10.86
CA ALA A 253 -4.26 7.76 -11.18
C ALA A 253 -3.03 7.74 -10.28
N VAL A 254 -1.95 8.36 -10.74
CA VAL A 254 -0.71 8.52 -9.97
C VAL A 254 -0.40 10.00 -9.77
N ALA A 255 0.12 10.36 -8.61
CA ALA A 255 0.56 11.72 -8.33
C ALA A 255 1.66 12.11 -9.32
N GLY A 256 1.48 13.23 -10.01
CA GLY A 256 2.52 13.84 -10.85
C GLY A 256 3.67 14.33 -9.97
N GLN A 257 4.91 14.09 -10.44
CA GLN A 257 6.11 14.66 -9.84
C GLN A 257 6.30 16.12 -10.21
#